data_AF-A0A6G3LNE6-F1
#
_entry.id   AF-A0A6G3LNE6-F1
#
_cell.length_a   1.000
_cell.length_b   1.000
_cell.length_c   1.000
_cell.angle_alpha   90.00
_cell.angle_beta   90.00
_cell.angle_gamma   90.00
#
_symmetry.space_group_name_H-M   'P 1'
#
loop_
_entity.id
_entity.type
_entity.pdbx_description
1 polymer ?
#
loop_
_entity_poly.entity_id
_entity_poly.type
_entity_poly.pdbx_seq_one_letter_code
_entity_poly.pdbx_strand_id
1 'polypeptide(L)'
;MSAKAKLISEKEAYSYIAQKAQEYVEKSANRRGGRYIAARTATTLLLAGLPMTVVNYFEPIQRGDLIVVLVKRPGGFIHEYVVTPEEVRTIQSLINEAKQFYMSIERVLQDEKKRFLEYAGIENITTLDVYALKLRTMGFGQLLKGRYPLRRLELVLTYIANAIEKKPSQ
;
A
#
# COMPACT_ATOMS: atom_id res chain seq x y z
N MET A 1 -11.49 -22.74 22.01
CA MET A 1 -10.22 -22.20 22.55
C MET A 1 -9.93 -20.88 21.84
N SER A 2 -10.06 -19.75 22.54
CA SER A 2 -9.80 -18.44 21.97
C SER A 2 -8.30 -18.19 22.02
N ALA A 3 -7.62 -18.33 20.88
CA ALA A 3 -6.25 -17.84 20.77
C ALA A 3 -6.29 -16.33 21.01
N LYS A 4 -5.66 -15.86 22.10
CA LYS A 4 -5.38 -14.44 22.27
C LYS A 4 -4.50 -14.04 21.09
N ALA A 5 -5.08 -13.41 20.08
CA ALA A 5 -4.35 -12.88 18.95
C ALA A 5 -3.18 -12.05 19.50
N LYS A 6 -1.96 -12.37 19.06
CA LYS A 6 -0.76 -11.62 19.47
C LYS A 6 -1.00 -10.14 19.17
N LEU A 7 -0.93 -9.29 20.20
CA LEU A 7 -0.97 -7.84 20.01
C LEU A 7 0.30 -7.44 19.27
N ILE A 8 0.15 -7.06 18.00
CA ILE A 8 1.23 -6.50 17.20
C ILE A 8 1.10 -4.97 17.17
N SER A 9 2.23 -4.29 17.16
CA SER A 9 2.28 -2.84 16.99
C SER A 9 1.99 -2.43 15.55
N GLU A 10 1.59 -1.17 15.36
CA GLU A 10 1.37 -0.57 14.04
C GLU A 10 2.63 -0.60 13.18
N LYS A 11 3.81 -0.45 13.81
CA LYS A 11 5.11 -0.54 13.16
C LYS A 11 5.40 -1.96 12.68
N GLU A 12 5.20 -2.96 13.54
CA GLU A 12 5.36 -4.38 13.15
C GLU A 12 4.40 -4.75 12.02
N ALA A 13 3.15 -4.30 12.10
CA ALA A 13 2.16 -4.51 11.06
C ALA A 13 2.59 -3.92 9.71
N TYR A 14 3.04 -2.66 9.69
CA TYR A 14 3.54 -2.03 8.47
C TYR A 14 4.79 -2.74 7.92
N SER A 15 5.74 -3.08 8.79
CA SER A 15 6.97 -3.80 8.42
C SER A 15 6.67 -5.17 7.83
N TYR A 16 5.67 -5.90 8.35
CA TYR A 16 5.23 -7.16 7.77
C TYR A 16 4.74 -6.98 6.32
N ILE A 17 3.90 -5.98 6.06
CA ILE A 17 3.38 -5.70 4.71
C ILE A 17 4.53 -5.34 3.78
N ALA A 18 5.47 -4.51 4.22
CA ALA A 18 6.65 -4.12 3.45
C ALA A 18 7.55 -5.33 3.11
N GLN A 19 7.80 -6.21 4.09
CA GLN A 19 8.55 -7.45 3.88
C GLN A 19 7.85 -8.36 2.86
N LYS A 20 6.54 -8.59 3.01
CA LYS A 20 5.78 -9.41 2.06
C LYS A 20 5.73 -8.80 0.66
N ALA A 21 5.70 -7.48 0.55
CA ALA A 21 5.77 -6.78 -0.72
C ALA A 21 7.11 -7.06 -1.43
N GLN A 22 8.21 -7.06 -0.68
CA GLN A 22 9.52 -7.42 -1.21
C GLN A 22 9.55 -8.89 -1.69
N GLU A 23 9.12 -9.84 -0.85
CA GLU A 23 9.06 -11.27 -1.22
C GLU A 23 8.19 -11.50 -2.48
N TYR A 24 7.05 -10.80 -2.59
CA TYR A 24 6.14 -10.89 -3.75
C TYR A 24 6.79 -10.36 -5.04
N VAL A 25 7.52 -9.25 -4.95
CA VAL A 25 8.26 -8.65 -6.06
C VAL A 25 9.39 -9.57 -6.53
N GLU A 26 10.16 -10.13 -5.61
CA GLU A 26 11.25 -11.08 -5.90
C GLU A 26 10.71 -12.33 -6.62
N LYS A 27 9.60 -12.89 -6.15
CA LYS A 27 8.90 -14.00 -6.84
C LYS A 27 8.44 -13.61 -8.25
N SER A 28 8.08 -12.34 -8.45
CA SER A 28 7.62 -11.81 -9.73
C SER A 28 8.76 -11.49 -10.70
N ALA A 29 10.00 -11.37 -10.24
CA ALA A 29 11.18 -11.15 -11.10
C ALA A 29 11.32 -12.26 -12.15
N ASN A 30 10.94 -13.48 -11.80
CA ASN A 30 10.94 -14.64 -12.68
C ASN A 30 9.89 -14.58 -13.82
N ARG A 31 8.92 -13.65 -13.75
CA ARG A 31 7.84 -13.51 -14.74
C ARG A 31 8.16 -12.59 -15.93
N ARG A 32 9.34 -11.94 -15.93
CA ARG A 32 9.90 -10.99 -16.93
C ARG A 32 9.04 -9.77 -17.32
N GLY A 33 9.73 -8.68 -17.64
CA GLY A 33 9.21 -7.47 -18.30
C GLY A 33 8.10 -6.74 -17.54
N GLY A 34 6.93 -6.57 -18.19
CA GLY A 34 5.84 -5.74 -17.67
C GLY A 34 5.23 -6.25 -16.37
N ARG A 35 5.12 -7.56 -16.15
CA ARG A 35 4.49 -8.10 -14.92
C ARG A 35 5.32 -7.81 -13.67
N TYR A 36 6.64 -7.85 -13.78
CA TYR A 36 7.53 -7.48 -12.69
C TYR A 36 7.38 -6.00 -12.33
N ILE A 37 7.34 -5.12 -13.34
CA ILE A 37 7.14 -3.68 -13.14
C ILE A 37 5.76 -3.37 -12.58
N ALA A 38 4.71 -4.06 -13.06
CA ALA A 38 3.36 -3.92 -12.50
C ALA A 38 3.29 -4.35 -11.04
N ALA A 39 3.92 -5.47 -10.66
CA ALA A 39 4.00 -5.92 -9.28
C ALA A 39 4.71 -4.90 -8.38
N ARG A 40 5.87 -4.40 -8.81
CA ARG A 40 6.60 -3.33 -8.11
C ARG A 40 5.77 -2.06 -7.96
N THR A 41 5.16 -1.61 -9.04
CA THR A 41 4.33 -0.39 -9.05
C THR A 41 3.16 -0.54 -8.09
N ALA A 42 2.44 -1.65 -8.14
CA ALA A 42 1.28 -1.90 -7.28
C ALA A 42 1.65 -1.97 -5.80
N THR A 43 2.73 -2.67 -5.45
CA THR A 43 3.15 -2.77 -4.04
C THR A 43 3.74 -1.46 -3.53
N THR A 44 4.52 -0.72 -4.33
CA THR A 44 5.00 0.61 -3.94
C THR A 44 3.86 1.60 -3.73
N LEU A 45 2.87 1.65 -4.62
CA LEU A 45 1.69 2.49 -4.43
C LEU A 45 0.91 2.11 -3.17
N LEU A 46 0.74 0.81 -2.91
CA LEU A 46 0.06 0.34 -1.72
C LEU A 46 0.78 0.75 -0.44
N LEU A 47 2.11 0.56 -0.36
CA LEU A 47 2.93 0.95 0.79
C LEU A 47 2.91 2.47 1.00
N ALA A 48 2.91 3.25 -0.08
CA ALA A 48 2.74 4.70 -0.02
C ALA A 48 1.33 5.12 0.42
N GLY A 49 0.38 4.19 0.47
CA GLY A 49 -1.02 4.44 0.81
C GLY A 49 -1.84 5.02 -0.32
N LEU A 50 -1.39 4.90 -1.57
CA LEU A 50 -2.00 5.48 -2.76
C LEU A 50 -2.86 4.45 -3.51
N PRO A 51 -4.07 4.83 -3.98
CA PRO A 51 -4.87 3.95 -4.80
C PRO A 51 -4.25 3.79 -6.20
N MET A 52 -4.52 2.64 -6.83
CA MET A 52 -3.94 2.31 -8.13
C MET A 52 -4.35 3.28 -9.26
N THR A 53 -5.48 3.96 -9.11
CA THR A 53 -5.96 5.00 -10.04
C THR A 53 -5.00 6.17 -10.19
N VAL A 54 -4.15 6.41 -9.19
CA VAL A 54 -3.20 7.54 -9.16
C VAL A 54 -2.21 7.49 -10.31
N VAL A 55 -1.93 6.33 -10.89
CA VAL A 55 -1.00 6.21 -12.03
C VAL A 55 -1.40 7.02 -13.26
N ASN A 56 -2.69 7.36 -13.37
CA ASN A 56 -3.23 8.16 -14.46
C ASN A 56 -3.00 9.67 -14.28
N TYR A 57 -2.72 10.13 -13.05
CA TYR A 57 -2.65 11.56 -12.69
C TYR A 57 -1.69 11.83 -11.52
N PHE A 58 -0.59 11.08 -11.40
CA PHE A 58 0.34 11.23 -10.28
C PHE A 58 1.07 12.57 -10.34
N GLU A 59 0.54 13.55 -9.59
CA GLU A 59 1.00 14.92 -9.52
C GLU A 59 1.22 15.31 -8.05
N PRO A 60 2.40 15.01 -7.48
CA PRO A 60 2.73 15.40 -6.12
C PRO A 60 2.93 16.92 -6.02
N ILE A 61 2.40 17.52 -4.96
CA ILE A 61 2.52 18.96 -4.68
C ILE A 61 3.13 19.18 -3.29
N GLN A 62 3.98 20.21 -3.16
CA GLN A 62 4.49 20.63 -1.86
C GLN A 62 3.43 21.42 -1.10
N ARG A 63 3.18 21.08 0.17
CA ARG A 63 2.31 21.81 1.09
C ARG A 63 2.98 21.96 2.44
N GLY A 64 3.51 23.16 2.71
CA GLY A 64 4.38 23.39 3.87
C GLY A 64 5.59 22.45 3.78
N ASP A 65 5.80 21.66 4.82
CA ASP A 65 6.92 20.69 4.89
C ASP A 65 6.58 19.30 4.32
N LEU A 66 5.33 19.09 3.88
CA LEU A 66 4.86 17.79 3.39
C LEU A 66 4.72 17.80 1.86
N ILE A 67 4.94 16.65 1.24
CA ILE A 67 4.52 16.40 -0.14
C ILE A 67 3.21 15.61 -0.10
N VAL A 68 2.22 16.07 -0.86
CA VAL A 68 0.91 15.42 -0.92
C VAL A 68 0.52 15.07 -2.35
N VAL A 69 -0.22 13.97 -2.50
CA VAL A 69 -0.85 13.56 -3.75
C VAL A 69 -2.36 13.71 -3.57
N LEU A 70 -2.99 14.41 -4.50
CA LEU A 70 -4.43 14.65 -4.51
C LEU A 70 -5.14 13.50 -5.22
N VAL A 71 -5.98 12.77 -4.51
CA VAL A 71 -6.77 11.68 -5.04
C VAL A 71 -8.22 12.11 -5.15
N LYS A 72 -8.72 12.24 -6.38
CA LYS A 72 -10.11 12.57 -6.67
C LYS A 72 -10.97 11.31 -6.53
N ARG A 73 -12.02 11.35 -5.70
CA ARG A 73 -13.06 10.32 -5.68
C ARG A 73 -14.27 10.73 -6.53
N PRO A 74 -15.06 9.76 -7.04
CA PRO A 74 -16.38 10.04 -7.58
C PRO A 74 -17.20 10.85 -6.56
N GLY A 75 -17.80 11.95 -7.00
CA GLY A 75 -18.52 12.88 -6.12
C GLY A 75 -17.73 14.10 -5.63
N GLY A 76 -16.51 14.32 -6.14
CA GLY A 76 -15.81 15.62 -6.02
C GLY A 76 -14.95 15.82 -4.77
N PHE A 77 -14.95 14.89 -3.83
CA PHE A 77 -14.05 14.97 -2.67
C PHE A 77 -12.60 14.65 -3.07
N ILE A 78 -11.70 15.57 -2.74
CA ILE A 78 -10.26 15.43 -2.93
C ILE A 78 -9.65 14.96 -1.60
N HIS A 79 -9.03 13.78 -1.62
CA HIS A 79 -8.28 13.27 -0.48
C HIS A 79 -6.79 13.54 -0.68
N GLU A 80 -6.14 14.05 0.37
CA GLU A 80 -4.72 14.34 0.35
C GLU A 80 -3.94 13.21 1.02
N TYR A 81 -3.01 12.63 0.28
CA TYR A 81 -2.15 11.55 0.75
C TYR A 81 -0.71 12.03 0.84
N VAL A 82 -0.17 12.02 2.06
CA VAL A 82 1.22 12.39 2.34
C VAL A 82 2.17 11.32 1.81
N VAL A 83 3.19 11.77 1.07
CA VAL A 83 4.26 10.95 0.52
C VAL A 83 5.63 11.56 0.84
N THR A 84 6.67 10.72 0.90
CA THR A 84 8.05 11.16 1.10
C THR A 84 8.70 11.54 -0.24
N PRO A 85 9.76 12.35 -0.23
CA PRO A 85 10.53 12.65 -1.45
C PRO A 85 11.08 11.38 -2.14
N GLU A 86 11.41 10.34 -1.38
CA GLU A 86 11.87 9.06 -1.91
C GLU A 86 10.75 8.28 -2.60
N GLU A 87 9.56 8.22 -1.98
CA GLU A 87 8.38 7.62 -2.58
C GLU A 87 8.01 8.31 -3.89
N VAL A 88 8.06 9.65 -3.94
CA VAL A 88 7.79 10.41 -5.16
C VAL A 88 8.71 10.00 -6.30
N ARG A 89 10.03 10.01 -6.06
CA ARG A 89 11.02 9.62 -7.08
C ARG A 89 10.79 8.18 -7.56
N THR A 90 10.55 7.27 -6.63
CA THR A 90 10.37 5.85 -6.92
C THR A 90 9.07 5.60 -7.70
N ILE A 91 7.96 6.16 -7.26
CA ILE A 91 6.65 6.00 -7.90
C ILE A 91 6.66 6.61 -9.31
N GLN A 92 7.24 7.80 -9.47
CA GLN A 92 7.35 8.45 -10.77
C GLN A 92 8.15 7.59 -11.76
N SER A 93 9.30 7.04 -11.32
CA SER A 93 10.12 6.15 -12.13
C SER A 93 9.35 4.90 -12.54
N LEU A 94 8.67 4.25 -11.58
CA LEU A 94 7.90 3.03 -11.83
C LEU A 94 6.73 3.28 -12.78
N ILE A 95 5.97 4.35 -12.61
CA ILE A 95 4.88 4.72 -13.53
C ILE A 95 5.42 4.91 -14.96
N ASN A 96 6.53 5.62 -15.10
CA ASN A 96 7.14 5.87 -16.41
C ASN A 96 7.64 4.57 -17.08
N GLU A 97 8.29 3.69 -16.31
CA GLU A 97 8.72 2.38 -16.79
C GLU A 97 7.52 1.51 -17.18
N ALA A 98 6.46 1.52 -16.38
CA ALA A 98 5.29 0.70 -16.62
C ALA A 98 4.49 1.15 -17.85
N LYS A 99 4.48 2.45 -18.16
CA LYS A 99 3.91 2.99 -19.41
C LYS A 99 4.58 2.47 -20.68
N GLN A 100 5.82 1.97 -20.60
CA GLN A 100 6.50 1.33 -21.74
C GLN A 100 5.89 -0.04 -22.07
N PHE A 101 5.24 -0.69 -21.10
CA PHE A 101 4.64 -2.02 -21.27
C PHE A 101 3.12 -1.98 -21.44
N TYR A 102 2.46 -0.94 -20.94
CA TYR A 102 1.01 -0.88 -20.84
C TYR A 102 0.48 0.48 -21.31
N MET A 103 -0.44 0.46 -22.29
CA MET A 103 -1.22 1.64 -22.66
C MET A 103 -2.22 2.04 -21.56
N SER A 104 -2.78 1.07 -20.85
CA SER A 104 -3.65 1.27 -19.69
C SER A 104 -3.28 0.28 -18.61
N ILE A 105 -2.70 0.79 -17.52
CA ILE A 105 -2.09 -0.05 -16.47
C ILE A 105 -2.96 -0.23 -15.24
N GLU A 106 -3.92 0.67 -14.99
CA GLU A 106 -4.69 0.70 -13.74
C GLU A 106 -5.29 -0.67 -13.38
N ARG A 107 -5.96 -1.33 -14.32
CA ARG A 107 -6.56 -2.66 -14.11
C ARG A 107 -5.50 -3.72 -13.76
N VAL A 108 -4.35 -3.67 -14.42
CA VAL A 108 -3.23 -4.57 -14.14
C VAL A 108 -2.72 -4.34 -12.71
N LEU A 109 -2.60 -3.09 -12.26
CA LEU A 109 -2.17 -2.77 -10.90
C LEU A 109 -3.20 -3.18 -9.84
N GLN A 110 -4.50 -3.03 -10.15
CA GLN A 110 -5.57 -3.52 -9.26
C GLN A 110 -5.49 -5.04 -9.10
N ASP A 111 -5.27 -5.78 -10.20
CA ASP A 111 -5.10 -7.23 -10.18
C ASP A 111 -3.83 -7.64 -9.42
N GLU A 112 -2.70 -6.97 -9.65
CA GLU A 112 -1.45 -7.25 -8.93
C GLU A 112 -1.56 -6.90 -7.43
N LYS A 113 -2.23 -5.82 -7.06
CA LYS A 113 -2.54 -5.50 -5.66
C LYS A 113 -3.35 -6.62 -5.01
N LYS A 114 -4.40 -7.12 -5.69
CA LYS A 114 -5.23 -8.22 -5.18
C LYS A 114 -4.39 -9.48 -4.95
N ARG A 115 -3.60 -9.87 -5.94
CA ARG A 115 -2.69 -11.03 -5.87
C ARG A 115 -1.66 -10.89 -4.75
N PHE A 116 -1.13 -9.69 -4.54
CA PHE A 116 -0.23 -9.41 -3.42
C PHE A 116 -0.92 -9.63 -2.07
N LEU A 117 -2.13 -9.08 -1.88
CA LEU A 117 -2.86 -9.21 -0.62
C LEU A 117 -3.24 -10.68 -0.33
N GLU A 118 -3.60 -11.44 -1.35
CA GLU A 118 -3.82 -12.91 -1.27
C GLU A 118 -2.52 -13.64 -0.90
N TYR A 119 -1.41 -13.32 -1.58
CA TYR A 119 -0.11 -13.90 -1.28
C TYR A 119 0.34 -13.62 0.17
N ALA A 120 0.05 -12.43 0.67
CA ALA A 120 0.39 -12.02 2.02
C ALA A 120 -0.65 -12.46 3.09
N GLY A 121 -1.74 -13.12 2.69
CA GLY A 121 -2.79 -13.59 3.61
C GLY A 121 -3.56 -12.46 4.32
N ILE A 122 -3.67 -11.30 3.68
CA ILE A 122 -4.23 -10.06 4.23
C ILE A 122 -5.26 -9.42 3.28
N GLU A 123 -6.11 -10.24 2.66
CA GLU A 123 -7.08 -9.81 1.63
C GLU A 123 -8.06 -8.74 2.11
N ASN A 124 -8.32 -8.69 3.41
CA ASN A 124 -9.26 -7.76 4.05
C ASN A 124 -8.68 -6.36 4.32
N ILE A 125 -7.44 -6.10 3.91
CA ILE A 125 -6.75 -4.82 4.06
C ILE A 125 -6.91 -3.97 2.81
N THR A 126 -7.22 -2.69 3.02
CA THR A 126 -7.36 -1.68 1.98
C THR A 126 -6.14 -0.77 1.92
N THR A 127 -6.01 -0.04 0.82
CA THR A 127 -4.99 1.01 0.68
C THR A 127 -5.05 2.05 1.80
N LEU A 128 -6.25 2.40 2.29
CA LEU A 128 -6.40 3.36 3.39
C LEU A 128 -5.87 2.80 4.72
N ASP A 129 -6.01 1.49 4.94
CA ASP A 129 -5.47 0.84 6.14
C ASP A 129 -3.94 0.87 6.14
N VAL A 130 -3.32 0.60 4.99
CA VAL A 130 -1.85 0.69 4.82
C VAL A 130 -1.37 2.14 4.99
N TYR A 131 -2.11 3.11 4.44
CA TYR A 131 -1.84 4.53 4.63
C TYR A 131 -1.89 4.92 6.12
N ALA A 132 -2.88 4.42 6.85
CA ALA A 132 -3.01 4.69 8.28
C ALA A 132 -1.84 4.12 9.09
N LEU A 133 -1.40 2.90 8.78
CA LEU A 133 -0.20 2.32 9.40
C LEU A 133 1.04 3.15 9.09
N LYS A 134 1.26 3.51 7.81
CA LYS A 134 2.37 4.38 7.37
C LYS A 134 2.41 5.70 8.13
N LEU A 135 1.29 6.43 8.18
CA LEU A 135 1.27 7.73 8.85
C LEU A 135 1.65 7.61 10.33
N ARG A 136 1.21 6.54 10.99
CA ARG A 136 1.53 6.32 12.40
C ARG A 136 3.00 5.96 12.62
N THR A 137 3.61 5.16 11.74
CA THR A 137 5.05 4.87 11.80
C THR A 137 5.91 6.11 11.55
N MET A 138 5.39 7.08 10.79
CA MET A 138 6.05 8.37 10.54
C MET A 138 5.77 9.44 11.61
N GLY A 139 4.98 9.15 12.65
CA GLY A 139 4.59 10.15 13.66
C GLY A 139 3.55 11.17 13.19
N PHE A 140 2.85 10.87 12.09
CA PHE A 140 1.78 11.69 11.51
C PHE A 140 0.36 11.16 11.78
N GLY A 141 0.19 10.35 12.83
CA GLY A 141 -1.10 9.74 13.19
C GLY A 141 -2.24 10.74 13.41
N GLN A 142 -1.94 11.98 13.81
CA GLN A 142 -2.89 13.08 13.95
C GLN A 142 -3.64 13.42 12.66
N LEU A 143 -3.02 13.19 11.48
CA LEU A 143 -3.65 13.43 10.17
C LEU A 143 -4.79 12.44 9.89
N LEU A 144 -4.91 11.36 10.66
CA LEU A 144 -5.97 10.38 10.56
C LEU A 144 -7.23 10.74 11.36
N LYS A 145 -7.19 11.80 12.20
CA LYS A 145 -8.30 12.19 13.06
C LYS A 145 -9.55 12.46 12.22
N GLY A 146 -10.65 11.75 12.52
CA GLY A 146 -11.92 11.84 11.77
C GLY A 146 -11.90 11.18 10.39
N ARG A 147 -10.75 10.67 9.93
CA ARG A 147 -10.58 10.03 8.60
C ARG A 147 -10.40 8.52 8.68
N TYR A 148 -9.93 8.01 9.82
CA TYR A 148 -9.69 6.58 10.03
C TYR A 148 -10.14 6.12 11.44
N PRO A 149 -11.14 5.23 11.56
CA PRO A 149 -11.63 4.78 12.86
C PRO A 149 -10.63 3.90 13.61
N LEU A 150 -10.50 4.09 14.93
CA LEU A 150 -9.66 3.23 15.79
C LEU A 150 -10.09 1.76 15.74
N ARG A 151 -11.40 1.48 15.74
CA ARG A 151 -11.91 0.11 15.60
C ARG A 151 -11.47 -0.57 14.31
N ARG A 152 -11.32 0.20 13.21
CA ARG A 152 -10.80 -0.34 11.95
C ARG A 152 -9.32 -0.70 12.09
N LEU A 153 -8.54 0.13 12.79
CA LEU A 153 -7.14 -0.18 13.10
C LEU A 153 -6.99 -1.49 13.86
N GLU A 154 -7.77 -1.70 14.92
CA GLU A 154 -7.72 -2.92 15.74
C GLU A 154 -8.00 -4.19 14.91
N LEU A 155 -8.99 -4.13 14.02
CA LEU A 155 -9.29 -5.21 13.08
C LEU A 155 -8.13 -5.49 12.13
N VAL A 156 -7.54 -4.43 11.57
CA VAL A 156 -6.39 -4.54 10.65
C VAL A 156 -5.19 -5.18 11.36
N LEU A 157 -4.86 -4.75 12.57
CA LEU A 157 -3.79 -5.36 13.36
C LEU A 157 -4.08 -6.84 13.64
N THR A 158 -5.32 -7.19 13.93
CA THR A 158 -5.73 -8.59 14.15
C THR A 158 -5.61 -9.43 12.87
N TYR A 159 -6.02 -8.91 11.71
CA TYR A 159 -5.85 -9.60 10.43
C TYR A 159 -4.39 -9.89 10.12
N ILE A 160 -3.51 -8.91 10.34
CA ILE A 160 -2.07 -9.07 10.10
C ILE A 160 -1.45 -10.02 11.14
N ALA A 161 -1.84 -9.93 12.41
CA ALA A 161 -1.36 -10.85 13.45
C ALA A 161 -1.67 -12.31 13.08
N ASN A 162 -2.90 -12.58 12.63
CA ASN A 162 -3.30 -13.91 12.16
C ASN A 162 -2.49 -14.35 10.93
N ALA A 163 -2.16 -13.44 10.01
CA ALA A 163 -1.34 -13.75 8.82
C ALA A 163 0.12 -14.06 9.18
N ILE A 164 0.66 -13.42 10.24
CA ILE A 164 1.99 -13.72 10.79
C ILE A 164 2.03 -15.12 11.42
N GLU A 165 0.99 -15.49 12.17
CA GLU A 165 0.90 -16.78 12.86
C GLU A 165 0.71 -17.95 11.88
N LYS A 166 -0.06 -17.74 10.81
CA LYS A 166 -0.30 -18.72 9.74
C LYS A 166 0.91 -18.91 8.80
N LYS A 167 2.15 -18.96 9.30
CA LYS A 167 3.34 -19.27 8.47
C LYS A 167 2.96 -20.35 7.45
N PRO A 168 3.21 -20.14 6.13
CA PRO A 168 2.85 -21.14 5.15
C PRO A 168 3.55 -22.43 5.56
N SER A 169 2.78 -23.49 5.78
CA SER A 169 3.29 -24.85 5.86
C SER A 169 4.24 -25.02 4.68
N GLN A 170 5.51 -25.29 4.98
CA GLN A 170 6.49 -25.69 3.97
C GLN A 170 5.99 -26.95 3.26
#